data_AF-A0A970HUW3-F1
#
_entry.id   AF-A0A970HUW3-F1
#
_cell.length_a   1.000
_cell.length_b   1.000
_cell.length_c   1.000
_cell.angle_alpha   90.00
_cell.angle_beta   90.00
_cell.angle_gamma   90.00
#
_symmetry.space_group_name_H-M   'P 1'
#
loop_
_entity.id
_entity.type
_entity.pdbx_description
1 polymer ?
#
loop_
_entity_poly.entity_id
_entity_poly.type
_entity_poly.pdbx_seq_one_letter_code
_entity_poly.pdbx_strand_id
1 'polypeptide(L)'
;MREPAAMRSQSAVRRRPGLWRKSVRAGVIGFLYLAPALLILGVFVYYPLIRSIYLSLHETDFLGRTILFVGLDHYKELLSSTRFVNSLRVTVLFTLYTVPVGLALAVPVALLGNMRVRGITVYRTIFICTIAVSTAIASVIWAWLFQPTTGVLNSLLRSIAFRPCAGSRILAGPS
;
A
#
# COMPACT_ATOMS: atom_id res chain seq x y z
N MET A 1 -15.68 62.91 16.37
CA MET A 1 -14.96 63.63 17.44
C MET A 1 -15.32 62.94 18.75
N ARG A 2 -14.35 62.19 19.32
CA ARG A 2 -14.17 61.75 20.72
C ARG A 2 -15.28 60.98 21.45
N GLU A 3 -15.00 59.70 21.71
CA GLU A 3 -15.46 58.98 22.90
C GLU A 3 -14.96 59.64 24.20
N PRO A 4 -15.71 59.47 25.29
CA PRO A 4 -15.13 59.08 26.58
C PRO A 4 -15.84 57.82 27.10
N ALA A 5 -15.16 56.67 27.25
CA ALA A 5 -14.30 56.33 28.38
C ALA A 5 -14.95 56.56 29.77
N ALA A 6 -15.59 55.52 30.34
CA ALA A 6 -15.44 55.16 31.76
C ALA A 6 -16.22 53.88 32.15
N MET A 7 -15.45 52.80 32.34
CA MET A 7 -15.37 52.02 33.58
C MET A 7 -16.52 51.08 34.01
N ARG A 8 -16.06 49.89 34.43
CA ARG A 8 -16.64 48.91 35.37
C ARG A 8 -17.47 47.77 34.77
N SER A 9 -16.79 46.67 34.49
CA SER A 9 -16.79 45.61 35.50
C SER A 9 -15.48 44.82 35.41
N GLN A 10 -14.76 44.82 36.53
CA GLN A 10 -13.70 43.87 36.77
C GLN A 10 -14.38 42.50 36.87
N SER A 11 -14.38 41.71 35.79
CA SER A 11 -14.61 40.27 35.90
C SER A 11 -13.34 39.67 36.47
N ALA A 12 -13.26 39.67 37.80
CA ALA A 12 -12.21 39.02 38.57
C ALA A 12 -11.95 37.64 37.97
N VAL A 13 -10.77 37.48 37.36
CA VAL A 13 -10.28 36.19 36.87
C VAL A 13 -10.12 35.29 38.08
N ARG A 14 -11.19 34.55 38.39
CA ARG A 14 -11.25 33.56 39.46
C ARG A 14 -10.24 32.48 39.12
N ARG A 15 -9.00 32.62 39.61
CA ARG A 15 -7.95 31.61 39.51
C ARG A 15 -8.50 30.34 40.15
N ARG A 16 -8.97 29.39 39.33
CA ARG A 16 -9.48 28.09 39.80
C ARG A 16 -8.29 27.23 40.21
N PRO A 17 -8.01 27.02 41.51
CA PRO A 17 -6.95 26.13 41.95
C PRO A 17 -7.51 24.71 41.87
N GLY A 18 -7.02 23.91 40.92
CA GLY A 18 -7.46 22.50 40.78
C GLY A 18 -7.34 21.90 39.38
N LEU A 19 -6.90 22.67 38.38
CA LEU A 19 -6.74 22.16 37.00
C LEU A 19 -5.60 21.14 36.84
N TRP A 20 -4.58 21.20 37.69
CA TRP A 20 -3.44 20.28 37.63
C TRP A 20 -3.79 18.84 38.03
N ARG A 21 -4.58 18.67 39.11
CA ARG A 21 -4.99 17.33 39.58
C ARG A 21 -6.03 16.66 38.69
N LYS A 22 -6.80 17.47 37.93
CA LYS A 22 -7.73 16.97 36.90
C LYS A 22 -6.99 16.54 35.62
N SER A 23 -5.91 17.22 35.24
CA SER A 23 -5.10 16.86 34.07
C SER A 23 -4.39 15.50 34.23
N VAL A 24 -3.84 15.22 35.42
CA VAL A 24 -3.20 13.91 35.70
C VAL A 24 -4.22 12.77 35.72
N ARG A 25 -5.39 12.96 36.35
CA ARG A 25 -6.46 11.95 36.34
C ARG A 25 -7.03 11.73 34.93
N ALA A 26 -7.14 12.79 34.13
CA ALA A 26 -7.55 12.67 32.73
C ALA A 26 -6.53 11.89 31.89
N GLY A 27 -5.22 12.06 32.14
CA GLY A 27 -4.18 11.29 31.48
C GLY A 27 -4.22 9.79 31.81
N VAL A 28 -4.46 9.43 33.08
CA VAL A 28 -4.57 8.03 33.52
C VAL A 28 -5.81 7.35 32.93
N ILE A 29 -6.95 8.04 32.91
CA ILE A 29 -8.18 7.52 32.28
C ILE A 29 -7.98 7.37 30.77
N GLY A 30 -7.33 8.34 30.12
CA GLY A 30 -6.96 8.24 28.70
C GLY A 30 -6.09 7.00 28.42
N PHE A 31 -5.06 6.76 29.24
CA PHE A 31 -4.22 5.57 29.08
C PHE A 31 -4.99 4.27 29.29
N LEU A 32 -5.99 4.24 30.19
CA LEU A 32 -6.85 3.07 30.42
C LEU A 32 -7.76 2.78 29.22
N TYR A 33 -8.24 3.81 28.51
CA TYR A 33 -8.96 3.65 27.25
C TYR A 33 -8.05 3.23 26.08
N LEU A 34 -6.80 3.66 26.07
CA LEU A 34 -5.80 3.20 25.09
C LEU A 34 -5.27 1.79 25.41
N ALA A 35 -5.29 1.36 26.67
CA ALA A 35 -4.74 0.09 27.12
C ALA A 35 -5.23 -1.15 26.32
N PRO A 36 -6.54 -1.36 26.07
CA PRO A 36 -6.99 -2.52 25.28
C PRO A 36 -6.50 -2.46 23.83
N ALA A 37 -6.45 -1.28 23.21
CA ALA A 37 -5.92 -1.12 21.86
C ALA A 37 -4.41 -1.40 21.80
N LEU A 38 -3.65 -0.88 22.76
CA LEU A 38 -2.22 -1.13 22.89
C LEU A 38 -1.90 -2.59 23.20
N LEU A 39 -2.74 -3.26 23.99
CA LEU A 39 -2.59 -4.67 24.31
C LEU A 39 -2.78 -5.53 23.06
N ILE A 40 -3.86 -5.30 22.31
CA ILE A 40 -4.11 -6.03 21.04
C ILE A 40 -2.96 -5.80 20.07
N LEU A 41 -2.55 -4.53 19.88
CA LEU A 41 -1.45 -4.19 18.98
C LEU A 41 -0.12 -4.80 19.45
N GLY A 42 0.13 -4.80 20.77
CA GLY A 42 1.26 -5.47 21.41
C GLY A 42 1.33 -6.96 21.08
N VAL A 43 0.23 -7.68 21.27
CA VAL A 43 0.17 -9.14 21.12
C VAL A 43 0.14 -9.56 19.65
N PHE A 44 -0.56 -8.84 18.79
CA PHE A 44 -0.75 -9.26 17.39
C PHE A 44 0.25 -8.65 16.41
N VAL A 45 0.88 -7.52 16.75
CA VAL A 45 1.84 -6.85 15.85
C VAL A 45 3.24 -6.92 16.44
N TYR A 46 3.44 -6.42 17.66
CA TYR A 46 4.79 -6.33 18.24
C TYR A 46 5.37 -7.70 18.61
N TYR A 47 4.57 -8.58 19.22
CA TYR A 47 5.03 -9.93 19.57
C TYR A 47 5.52 -10.74 18.35
N PRO A 48 4.76 -10.91 17.26
CA PRO A 48 5.25 -11.64 16.08
C PRO A 48 6.37 -10.91 15.36
N LEU A 49 6.44 -9.57 15.43
CA LEU A 49 7.55 -8.80 14.87
C LEU A 49 8.86 -9.08 15.63
N ILE A 50 8.84 -9.00 16.95
CA ILE A 50 10.02 -9.31 17.79
C ILE A 50 10.42 -10.78 17.60
N ARG A 51 9.44 -11.69 17.56
CA ARG A 51 9.69 -13.11 17.31
C ARG A 51 10.30 -13.35 15.92
N SER A 52 9.85 -12.64 14.89
CA SER A 52 10.42 -12.70 13.55
C SER A 52 11.86 -12.20 13.51
N ILE A 53 12.16 -11.09 14.20
CA ILE A 53 13.54 -10.58 14.32
C ILE A 53 14.42 -11.59 15.05
N TYR A 54 13.92 -12.17 16.15
CA TYR A 54 14.65 -13.18 16.91
C TYR A 54 14.93 -14.42 16.07
N LEU A 55 13.94 -14.92 15.32
CA LEU A 55 14.09 -16.05 14.39
C LEU A 55 15.06 -15.72 13.25
N SER A 56 15.04 -14.50 12.72
CA SER A 56 15.91 -14.08 11.63
C SER A 56 17.41 -14.04 12.00
N LEU A 57 17.73 -14.03 13.30
CA LEU A 57 19.10 -14.08 13.84
C LEU A 57 19.61 -15.51 14.10
N HIS A 58 18.74 -16.51 13.97
CA HIS A 58 19.07 -17.91 14.22
C HIS A 58 18.93 -18.75 12.95
N GLU A 59 19.89 -19.66 12.73
CA GLU A 59 19.73 -20.75 11.77
C GLU A 59 18.56 -21.63 12.23
N THR A 60 17.51 -21.67 11.42
CA THR A 60 16.31 -22.43 11.71
C THR A 60 16.15 -23.48 10.62
N ASP A 61 16.12 -24.76 11.01
CA ASP A 61 15.93 -25.87 10.06
C ASP A 61 14.55 -25.79 9.39
N PHE A 62 14.32 -26.53 8.29
CA PHE A 62 13.03 -26.56 7.58
C PHE A 62 11.83 -26.93 8.47
N LEU A 63 12.07 -27.53 9.64
CA LEU A 63 11.08 -27.87 10.68
C LEU A 63 10.93 -26.81 11.80
N GLY A 64 11.55 -25.63 11.69
CA GLY A 64 11.39 -24.56 12.66
C GLY A 64 12.21 -24.72 13.95
N ARG A 65 13.17 -25.65 13.99
CA ARG A 65 14.04 -25.87 15.16
C ARG A 65 15.26 -24.96 15.09
N THR A 66 15.47 -24.21 16.16
CA THR A 66 16.60 -23.30 16.34
C THR A 66 17.85 -24.13 16.65
N ILE A 67 18.77 -24.25 15.69
CA ILE A 67 19.95 -25.13 15.83
C ILE A 67 21.17 -24.32 16.28
N LEU A 68 21.38 -23.13 15.73
CA LEU A 68 22.58 -22.32 15.98
C LEU A 68 22.25 -20.81 15.96
N PHE A 69 22.80 -20.06 16.93
CA PHE A 69 22.80 -18.61 16.90
C PHE A 69 23.93 -18.13 15.99
N VAL A 70 23.61 -17.83 14.73
CA VAL A 70 24.59 -17.43 13.70
C VAL A 70 24.68 -15.90 13.57
N GLY A 71 23.80 -15.16 14.25
CA GLY A 71 23.88 -13.71 14.35
C GLY A 71 23.74 -13.03 12.98
N LEU A 72 24.78 -12.30 12.54
CA LEU A 72 24.77 -11.52 11.30
C LEU A 72 25.39 -12.23 10.09
N ASP A 73 26.00 -13.40 10.26
CA ASP A 73 26.66 -14.08 9.13
C ASP A 73 25.64 -14.64 8.13
N HIS A 74 24.45 -15.02 8.60
CA HIS A 74 23.32 -15.41 7.75
C HIS A 74 22.90 -14.27 6.80
N TYR A 75 22.95 -13.02 7.25
CA TYR A 75 22.65 -11.86 6.39
C TYR A 75 23.75 -11.59 5.36
N LYS A 76 25.03 -11.82 5.71
CA LYS A 76 26.13 -11.65 4.76
C LYS A 76 26.05 -12.67 3.62
N GLU A 77 25.73 -13.92 3.95
CA GLU A 77 25.55 -14.97 2.96
C GLU A 77 24.36 -14.67 2.04
N LEU A 78 23.21 -14.28 2.60
CA LEU A 78 22.03 -13.87 1.83
C LEU A 78 22.32 -12.68 0.90
N LEU A 79 22.99 -11.63 1.42
CA LEU A 79 23.33 -10.43 0.65
C LEU A 79 24.37 -10.69 -0.44
N SER A 80 25.25 -11.67 -0.25
CA SER A 80 26.23 -12.10 -1.27
C SER A 80 25.62 -12.96 -2.37
N SER A 81 24.43 -13.53 -2.15
CA SER A 81 23.79 -14.41 -3.12
C SER A 81 23.25 -13.63 -4.31
N THR A 82 23.63 -14.04 -5.53
CA THR A 82 23.19 -13.41 -6.78
C THR A 82 21.66 -13.42 -6.93
N ARG A 83 20.99 -14.46 -6.40
CA ARG A 83 19.53 -14.56 -6.45
C ARG A 83 18.86 -13.48 -5.60
N PHE A 84 19.31 -13.27 -4.36
CA PHE A 84 18.74 -12.26 -3.48
C PHE A 84 18.94 -10.84 -4.02
N VAL A 85 20.16 -10.53 -4.50
CA VAL A 85 20.46 -9.24 -5.11
C VAL A 85 19.63 -9.01 -6.38
N ASN A 86 19.44 -10.05 -7.20
CA ASN A 86 18.59 -9.95 -8.38
C ASN A 86 17.12 -9.71 -8.01
N SER A 87 16.58 -10.46 -7.04
CA SER A 87 15.21 -10.25 -6.54
C SER A 87 15.03 -8.84 -5.99
N LEU A 88 15.98 -8.33 -5.20
CA LEU A 88 15.96 -6.95 -4.71
C LEU A 88 15.95 -5.93 -5.86
N ARG A 89 16.81 -6.10 -6.88
CA ARG A 89 16.84 -5.22 -8.06
C ARG A 89 15.51 -5.23 -8.81
N VAL A 90 14.93 -6.41 -9.03
CA VAL A 90 13.63 -6.55 -9.71
C VAL A 90 12.53 -5.87 -8.89
N THR A 91 12.49 -6.08 -7.57
CA THR A 91 11.51 -5.42 -6.70
C THR A 91 11.68 -3.91 -6.70
N VAL A 92 12.91 -3.41 -6.58
CA VAL A 92 13.19 -1.97 -6.60
C VAL A 92 12.81 -1.35 -7.94
N LEU A 93 13.20 -1.97 -9.06
CA LEU A 93 12.79 -1.51 -10.39
C LEU A 93 11.27 -1.54 -10.56
N PHE A 94 10.62 -2.63 -10.14
CA PHE A 94 9.17 -2.76 -10.17
C PHE A 94 8.48 -1.64 -9.38
N THR A 95 8.90 -1.38 -8.14
CA THR A 95 8.37 -0.28 -7.33
C THR A 95 8.64 1.08 -7.98
N LEU A 96 9.86 1.29 -8.49
CA LEU A 96 10.25 2.52 -9.16
C LEU A 96 9.44 2.80 -10.42
N TYR A 97 8.94 1.79 -11.13
CA TYR A 97 8.04 2.00 -12.27
C TYR A 97 6.57 2.12 -11.83
N THR A 98 6.12 1.23 -10.97
CA THR A 98 4.69 1.13 -10.59
C THR A 98 4.23 2.30 -9.75
N VAL A 99 5.03 2.78 -8.80
CA VAL A 99 4.66 3.89 -7.91
C VAL A 99 4.47 5.21 -8.66
N PRO A 100 5.42 5.71 -9.48
CA PRO A 100 5.22 6.97 -10.18
C PRO A 100 4.15 6.86 -11.27
N VAL A 101 4.02 5.72 -11.97
CA VAL A 101 2.92 5.52 -12.93
C VAL A 101 1.58 5.54 -12.19
N GLY A 102 1.48 4.86 -11.05
CA GLY A 102 0.31 4.88 -10.18
C GLY A 102 -0.05 6.29 -9.71
N LEU A 103 0.94 7.07 -9.26
CA LEU A 103 0.77 8.48 -8.87
C LEU A 103 0.34 9.36 -10.05
N ALA A 104 1.00 9.21 -11.20
CA ALA A 104 0.69 9.98 -12.41
C ALA A 104 -0.74 9.75 -12.91
N LEU A 105 -1.29 8.55 -12.72
CA LEU A 105 -2.69 8.24 -13.02
C LEU A 105 -3.64 8.64 -11.89
N ALA A 106 -3.24 8.45 -10.63
CA ALA A 106 -4.06 8.76 -9.46
C ALA A 106 -4.33 10.25 -9.30
N VAL A 107 -3.34 11.12 -9.60
CA VAL A 107 -3.47 12.57 -9.43
C VAL A 107 -4.56 13.17 -10.34
N PRO A 108 -4.60 12.92 -11.66
CA PRO A 108 -5.68 13.38 -12.54
C PRO A 108 -7.05 12.86 -12.11
N VAL A 109 -7.12 11.56 -11.76
CA VAL A 109 -8.34 10.90 -11.28
C VAL A 109 -8.85 11.58 -10.01
N ALA A 110 -7.97 11.81 -9.03
CA ALA A 110 -8.32 12.54 -7.81
C ALA A 110 -8.75 13.99 -8.08
N LEU A 111 -8.12 14.67 -9.02
CA LEU A 111 -8.47 16.05 -9.39
C LEU A 111 -9.85 16.12 -10.05
N LEU A 112 -10.16 15.19 -10.95
CA LEU A 112 -11.50 15.03 -11.56
C LEU A 112 -12.57 14.78 -10.50
N GLY A 113 -12.25 13.97 -9.49
CA GLY A 113 -13.15 13.70 -8.36
C GLY A 113 -13.31 14.86 -7.38
N ASN A 114 -12.43 15.87 -7.39
CA ASN A 114 -12.52 17.04 -6.52
C ASN A 114 -13.33 18.20 -7.15
N MET A 115 -13.50 18.20 -8.47
CA MET A 115 -14.32 19.21 -9.14
C MET A 115 -15.80 19.02 -8.79
N ARG A 116 -16.50 20.10 -8.40
CA ARG A 116 -17.94 20.12 -8.12
C ARG A 116 -18.78 20.00 -9.41
N VAL A 117 -18.60 18.92 -10.15
CA VAL A 117 -19.38 18.61 -11.36
C VAL A 117 -20.68 17.90 -11.01
N ARG A 118 -21.75 18.26 -11.72
CA ARG A 118 -23.10 17.69 -11.62
C ARG A 118 -23.08 16.25 -12.18
N GLY A 119 -22.69 15.28 -11.34
CA GLY A 119 -22.46 13.88 -11.74
C GLY A 119 -21.43 13.11 -10.89
N ILE A 120 -20.84 13.77 -9.89
CA ILE A 120 -19.77 13.20 -9.03
C ILE A 120 -20.13 11.87 -8.35
N THR A 121 -21.41 11.62 -8.06
CA THR A 121 -21.87 10.38 -7.43
C THR A 121 -21.61 9.16 -8.32
N VAL A 122 -21.88 9.24 -9.63
CA VAL A 122 -21.68 8.12 -10.56
C VAL A 122 -20.19 7.79 -10.69
N TYR A 123 -19.36 8.82 -10.82
CA TYR A 123 -17.90 8.68 -10.86
C TYR A 123 -17.36 7.98 -9.61
N ARG A 124 -17.80 8.44 -8.43
CA ARG A 124 -17.38 7.86 -7.14
C ARG A 124 -17.82 6.41 -7.00
N THR A 125 -19.03 6.07 -7.44
CA THR A 125 -19.55 4.69 -7.38
C THR A 125 -18.75 3.75 -8.26
N ILE A 126 -18.43 4.14 -9.51
CA ILE A 126 -17.61 3.31 -10.41
C ILE A 126 -16.21 3.11 -9.82
N PHE A 127 -15.58 4.18 -9.33
CA PHE A 127 -14.26 4.12 -8.72
C PHE A 127 -14.21 3.21 -7.49
N ILE A 128 -15.20 3.32 -6.60
CA ILE A 128 -15.31 2.44 -5.41
C ILE A 128 -15.55 0.99 -5.84
N CYS A 129 -16.40 0.75 -6.85
CA CYS A 129 -16.63 -0.59 -7.39
C CYS A 129 -15.34 -1.23 -7.89
N THR A 130 -14.48 -0.46 -8.57
CA THR A 130 -13.18 -0.95 -9.04
C THR A 130 -12.23 -1.31 -7.90
N ILE A 131 -12.16 -0.50 -6.84
CA ILE A 131 -11.31 -0.78 -5.68
C ILE A 131 -11.85 -1.94 -4.84
N ALA A 132 -13.17 -2.16 -4.87
CA ALA A 132 -13.80 -3.30 -4.19
C ALA A 132 -13.52 -4.65 -4.86
N VAL A 133 -13.00 -4.67 -6.09
CA VAL A 133 -12.60 -5.91 -6.76
C VAL A 133 -11.41 -6.52 -6.01
N SER A 134 -11.58 -7.75 -5.53
CA SER A 134 -10.51 -8.51 -4.89
C SER A 134 -9.36 -8.79 -5.86
N THR A 135 -8.13 -8.70 -5.37
CA THR A 135 -6.91 -9.02 -6.13
C THR A 135 -6.97 -10.45 -6.68
N ALA A 136 -7.57 -11.39 -5.96
CA ALA A 136 -7.73 -12.77 -6.40
C ALA A 136 -8.56 -12.90 -7.69
N ILE A 137 -9.69 -12.18 -7.78
CA ILE A 137 -10.56 -12.20 -8.96
C ILE A 137 -9.86 -11.55 -10.14
N ALA A 138 -9.19 -10.42 -9.90
CA ALA A 138 -8.40 -9.74 -10.92
C ALA A 138 -7.31 -10.67 -11.50
N SER A 139 -6.61 -11.44 -10.66
CA SER A 139 -5.62 -12.42 -11.11
C SER A 139 -6.21 -13.52 -11.99
N VAL A 140 -7.41 -14.03 -11.67
CA VAL A 140 -8.09 -15.05 -12.48
C VAL A 140 -8.50 -14.48 -13.84
N ILE A 141 -9.07 -13.27 -13.87
CA ILE A 141 -9.44 -12.60 -15.12
C ILE A 141 -8.21 -12.40 -16.01
N TRP A 142 -7.09 -11.95 -15.42
CA TRP A 142 -5.82 -11.80 -16.14
C TRP A 142 -5.29 -13.13 -16.69
N ALA A 143 -5.37 -14.21 -15.90
CA ALA A 143 -4.95 -15.54 -16.34
C ALA A 143 -5.79 -16.03 -17.54
N TRP A 144 -7.11 -15.81 -17.50
CA TRP A 144 -8.01 -16.09 -18.63
C TRP A 144 -7.71 -15.22 -19.85
N LEU A 145 -7.43 -13.92 -19.63
CA LEU A 145 -7.14 -12.97 -20.71
C LEU A 145 -5.84 -13.31 -21.45
N PHE A 146 -4.82 -13.77 -20.72
CA PHE A 146 -3.52 -14.20 -21.27
C PHE A 146 -3.48 -15.66 -21.73
N GLN A 147 -4.60 -16.37 -21.69
CA GLN A 147 -4.61 -17.78 -22.06
C GLN A 147 -4.26 -17.96 -23.55
N PRO A 148 -3.28 -18.82 -23.91
CA PRO A 148 -2.72 -18.85 -25.26
C PRO A 148 -3.69 -19.40 -26.32
N THR A 149 -4.70 -20.19 -25.94
CA THR A 149 -5.60 -20.86 -26.89
C THR A 149 -6.89 -20.09 -27.20
N THR A 150 -7.47 -19.41 -26.21
CA THR A 150 -8.77 -18.72 -26.32
C THR A 150 -8.78 -17.32 -25.70
N GLY A 151 -7.63 -16.84 -25.21
CA GLY A 151 -7.52 -15.54 -24.57
C GLY A 151 -7.88 -14.42 -25.55
N VAL A 152 -8.77 -13.52 -25.12
CA VAL A 152 -9.22 -12.37 -25.91
C VAL A 152 -8.02 -11.54 -26.36
N LEU A 153 -6.98 -11.43 -25.53
CA LEU A 153 -5.76 -10.71 -25.88
C LEU A 153 -4.96 -11.39 -26.97
N ASN A 154 -4.86 -12.73 -26.98
CA ASN A 154 -4.17 -13.44 -28.05
C ASN A 154 -4.97 -13.36 -29.36
N SER A 155 -6.29 -13.42 -29.31
CA SER A 155 -7.14 -13.21 -30.50
C SER A 155 -7.01 -11.79 -31.06
N LEU A 156 -6.92 -10.77 -30.20
CA LEU A 156 -6.64 -9.38 -30.60
C LEU A 156 -5.20 -9.22 -31.14
N LEU A 157 -4.21 -9.81 -30.48
CA LEU A 157 -2.83 -9.82 -30.97
C LEU A 157 -2.73 -10.53 -32.31
N ARG A 158 -3.46 -11.63 -32.53
CA ARG A 158 -3.54 -12.30 -33.83
C ARG A 158 -4.22 -11.42 -34.88
N SER A 159 -5.31 -10.71 -34.58
CA SER A 159 -5.94 -9.84 -35.58
C SER A 159 -5.07 -8.64 -35.97
N ILE A 160 -4.22 -8.17 -35.04
CA ILE A 160 -3.30 -7.04 -35.28
C ILE A 160 -1.97 -7.52 -35.88
N ALA A 161 -1.46 -8.70 -35.49
CA ALA A 161 -0.18 -9.27 -35.96
C ALA A 161 -0.31 -10.13 -37.23
N PHE A 162 -1.50 -10.68 -37.54
CA PHE A 162 -1.82 -11.34 -38.82
C PHE A 162 -2.43 -10.35 -39.84
N ARG A 163 -2.01 -9.09 -39.84
CA ARG A 163 -1.94 -8.35 -41.11
C ARG A 163 -0.55 -8.62 -41.68
N PRO A 164 -0.29 -9.77 -42.35
CA PRO A 164 0.90 -9.87 -43.16
C PRO A 164 0.78 -8.75 -44.19
N CYS A 165 1.82 -7.94 -44.30
CA CYS A 165 1.99 -7.08 -45.45
C CYS A 165 1.77 -7.94 -46.69
N ALA A 166 0.72 -7.61 -47.45
CA ALA A 166 0.52 -8.13 -48.79
C ALA A 166 1.79 -7.81 -49.58
N GLY A 167 2.65 -8.82 -49.81
CA GLY A 167 3.94 -8.55 -50.41
C GLY A 167 4.96 -9.68 -50.43
N SER A 168 4.58 -10.91 -50.75
CA SER A 168 5.50 -11.84 -51.44
C SER A 168 4.75 -12.99 -52.10
N ARG A 169 4.04 -12.63 -53.18
CA ARG A 169 3.70 -13.54 -54.29
C ARG A 169 4.99 -13.96 -55.02
N ILE A 170 5.96 -14.55 -54.31
CA ILE A 170 7.31 -14.88 -54.81
C ILE A 170 7.71 -16.35 -54.54
N LEU A 171 6.96 -17.13 -53.76
CA LEU A 171 7.19 -18.58 -53.64
C LEU A 171 6.18 -19.41 -54.46
N ALA A 172 5.79 -18.90 -55.63
CA ALA A 172 5.33 -19.74 -56.74
C ALA A 172 6.55 -19.98 -57.64
N GLY A 173 7.34 -21.01 -57.31
CA GLY A 173 8.22 -21.63 -58.29
C GLY A 173 7.41 -22.66 -59.08
N PRO A 174 7.44 -22.65 -60.43
CA PRO A 174 6.83 -23.70 -61.23
C PRO A 174 7.72 -24.96 -61.21
N SER A 175 7.07 -26.10 -61.43
CA SER A 175 7.54 -27.50 -61.48
C SER A 175 7.99 -28.13 -60.16
#